data_AF-A0AA88YAS8-F1
#
_entry.id   AF-A0AA88YAS8-F1
#
_cell.length_a   1.000
_cell.length_b   1.000
_cell.length_c   1.000
_cell.angle_alpha   90.00
_cell.angle_beta   90.00
_cell.angle_gamma   90.00
#
_symmetry.space_group_name_H-M   'P 1'
#
loop_
_entity.id
_entity.type
_entity.pdbx_description
1 polymer ?
#
loop_
_entity_poly.entity_id
_entity_poly.type
_entity_poly.pdbx_seq_one_letter_code
_entity_poly.pdbx_strand_id
1 'polypeptide(L)' 'MTDSPFNAVETHLMKNGVIMARTYSNVTNSLGNSGNMAVTQLDKGDRVWVRLGYVDDLYGIDEEYTSFSGFLLY' A
#
# COMPACT_ATOMS: atom_id res chain seq x y z
N MET A 1 24.66 -0.30 -13.47
CA MET A 1 23.40 -0.48 -12.74
C MET A 1 22.58 -1.43 -13.57
N THR A 2 22.33 -2.64 -13.07
CA THR A 2 21.50 -3.64 -13.74
C THR A 2 20.10 -3.47 -13.18
N ASP A 3 19.15 -3.04 -14.03
CA ASP A 3 17.74 -3.00 -13.66
C ASP A 3 17.31 -4.39 -13.17
N SER A 4 16.70 -4.44 -12.00
CA SER A 4 16.07 -5.66 -11.51
C SER A 4 14.90 -5.97 -12.45
N PRO A 5 14.77 -7.19 -12.99
CA PRO A 5 13.62 -7.55 -13.83
C PRO A 5 12.30 -7.63 -13.04
N PHE A 6 12.35 -7.40 -11.72
CA PHE A 6 11.23 -7.45 -10.81
C PHE A 6 10.99 -6.07 -10.20
N ASN A 7 9.74 -5.62 -10.26
CA ASN A 7 9.27 -4.46 -9.51
C ASN A 7 8.36 -4.97 -8.39
N ALA A 8 8.95 -5.24 -7.22
CA ALA A 8 8.16 -5.56 -6.05
C ALA A 8 7.79 -4.29 -5.26
N VAL A 9 6.52 -4.21 -4.86
CA VAL A 9 5.98 -3.14 -4.02
C VAL A 9 5.18 -3.77 -2.89
N GLU A 10 5.46 -3.37 -1.66
CA GLU A 10 4.67 -3.70 -0.48
C GLU A 10 4.10 -2.42 0.13
N THR A 11 2.78 -2.35 0.33
CA THR A 11 2.14 -1.23 1.02
C THR A 11 1.40 -1.69 2.26
N HIS A 12 1.37 -0.84 3.28
CA HIS A 12 0.72 -1.13 4.55
C HIS A 12 -0.38 -0.12 4.82
N LEU A 13 -1.54 -0.61 5.27
CA LEU A 13 -2.53 0.21 5.95
C LEU A 13 -2.11 0.32 7.41
N MET A 14 -1.89 1.55 7.89
CA MET A 14 -1.38 1.84 9.23
C MET A 14 -2.47 2.43 10.12
N LYS A 15 -2.50 2.06 11.40
CA LYS A 15 -3.23 2.75 12.48
C LYS A 15 -2.27 3.06 13.62
N ASN A 16 -2.03 4.34 13.92
CA ASN A 16 -1.14 4.77 15.02
C ASN A 16 0.23 4.05 15.06
N GLY A 17 0.80 3.71 13.89
CA GLY A 17 2.09 3.02 13.78
C GLY A 17 1.99 1.49 13.75
N VAL A 18 0.80 0.92 13.97
CA VAL A 18 0.52 -0.52 13.84
C VAL A 18 0.05 -0.84 12.42
N ILE A 19 0.51 -1.96 11.87
CA ILE A 19 0.09 -2.44 10.54
C ILE A 19 -1.22 -3.20 10.67
N MET A 20 -2.27 -2.73 9.98
CA MET A 20 -3.61 -3.32 9.95
C MET A 20 -3.78 -4.31 8.80
N ALA A 21 -3.25 -3.97 7.63
CA ALA A 21 -3.27 -4.79 6.43
C ALA A 21 -2.03 -4.52 5.58
N ARG A 22 -1.71 -5.46 4.70
CA ARG A 22 -0.59 -5.37 3.76
C ARG A 22 -1.06 -5.75 2.36
N THR A 23 -0.46 -5.15 1.35
CA THR A 23 -0.46 -5.66 -0.02
C THR A 23 0.97 -5.95 -0.44
N TYR A 24 1.13 -6.90 -1.34
CA TYR A 24 2.40 -7.17 -2.01
C TYR A 24 2.10 -7.44 -3.48
N SER A 25 2.74 -6.70 -4.37
CA SER A 25 2.82 -7.01 -5.79
C SER A 25 4.27 -7.30 -6.14
N ASN A 26 4.46 -8.30 -6.99
CA ASN A 26 5.75 -8.58 -7.62
C ASN A 26 5.44 -8.96 -9.07
N VAL A 27 5.74 -8.04 -9.97
CA VAL A 27 5.47 -8.18 -11.40
C VAL A 27 6.75 -7.99 -12.19
N THR A 28 6.86 -8.72 -13.30
CA THR A 28 8.00 -8.70 -14.22
C THR A 28 7.52 -8.21 -15.57
N ASN A 29 8.10 -7.11 -16.07
CA ASN A 29 7.79 -6.55 -17.39
C ASN A 29 6.29 -6.32 -17.66
N SER A 30 5.50 -6.03 -16.61
CA SER A 30 4.06 -5.73 -16.72
C SER A 30 3.61 -4.76 -15.63
N LEU A 31 2.48 -4.08 -15.85
CA LEU A 31 1.81 -3.30 -14.82
C LEU A 31 1.10 -4.25 -13.84
N GLY A 32 1.35 -4.09 -12.55
CA GLY A 32 0.68 -4.83 -11.49
C GLY A 32 -0.31 -3.94 -10.75
N ASN A 33 -1.41 -4.51 -10.26
CA ASN A 33 -2.31 -3.84 -9.33
C ASN A 33 -2.34 -4.63 -8.02
N SER A 34 -2.21 -3.94 -6.90
CA SER A 34 -2.43 -4.49 -5.57
C SER A 34 -3.43 -3.63 -4.82
N GLY A 35 -4.40 -4.26 -4.19
CA GLY A 35 -5.37 -3.58 -3.33
C GLY A 35 -5.75 -4.48 -2.17
N ASN A 36 -6.00 -3.87 -1.02
CA ASN A 36 -6.52 -4.55 0.15
C ASN A 36 -7.38 -3.57 0.97
N MET A 37 -8.18 -4.11 1.86
CA MET A 37 -9.03 -3.35 2.77
C MET A 37 -8.99 -3.94 4.17
N ALA A 38 -9.25 -3.10 5.16
CA ALA A 38 -9.51 -3.56 6.52
C ALA A 38 -10.66 -2.75 7.11
N VAL A 39 -11.42 -3.40 7.98
CA VAL A 39 -12.41 -2.75 8.85
C VAL A 39 -11.79 -2.74 10.25
N THR A 40 -11.68 -1.56 10.85
CA THR A 40 -11.11 -1.40 12.19
C THR A 40 -11.91 -0.40 13.00
N GLN A 41 -12.04 -0.67 14.30
CA GLN A 41 -12.51 0.33 15.26
C GLN A 41 -11.50 1.50 15.31
N LEU A 42 -12.01 2.72 15.34
CA LEU A 42 -11.21 3.94 15.54
C LEU A 42 -11.75 4.69 16.76
N ASP A 43 -10.83 5.12 17.61
CA ASP A 43 -11.11 6.06 18.69
C ASP A 43 -10.80 7.49 18.24
N LYS A 44 -11.41 8.47 18.92
CA LYS A 44 -11.18 9.89 18.62
C LYS A 44 -9.69 10.22 18.75
N GLY A 45 -9.10 10.67 17.64
CA GLY A 45 -7.68 11.04 17.55
C GLY A 45 -6.79 9.98 16.92
N ASP A 46 -7.31 8.78 16.64
CA ASP A 46 -6.59 7.77 15.86
C ASP A 46 -6.24 8.29 14.46
N ARG A 47 -5.05 7.95 13.99
CA ARG A 47 -4.55 8.30 12.66
C ARG A 47 -4.42 7.06 11.81
N VAL A 48 -4.95 7.13 10.60
CA VAL A 48 -4.87 6.09 9.58
C VAL A 48 -4.17 6.64 8.34
N TRP A 49 -3.21 5.90 7.80
CA TRP A 49 -2.47 6.29 6.60
C TRP A 49 -1.95 5.06 5.86
N VAL A 50 -1.57 5.24 4.60
CA VAL A 50 -0.83 4.23 3.83
C VAL A 50 0.66 4.50 3.98
N ARG A 51 1.44 3.44 4.19
CA ARG A 51 2.91 3.51 4.25
C ARG A 51 3.50 2.57 3.21
N LEU A 52 4.55 3.02 2.53
CA LEU A 52 5.39 2.16 1.71
C LEU A 52 6.24 1.26 2.64
N GLY A 53 6.05 -0.05 2.55
CA GLY A 53 6.78 -1.06 3.33
C GLY A 53 8.10 -1.41 2.67
N TYR A 54 8.01 -1.83 1.42
CA TYR A 54 9.14 -2.22 0.57
C TYR A 54 8.88 -1.73 -0.85
N VAL A 55 9.95 -1.34 -1.54
CA VAL A 55 9.90 -1.02 -2.97
C VAL A 55 11.27 -1.32 -3.58
N ASP A 56 11.28 -2.08 -4.69
CA ASP A 56 12.51 -2.30 -5.46
C ASP A 56 12.94 -1.02 -6.20
N ASP A 57 11.97 -0.33 -6.80
CA ASP A 57 12.14 0.97 -7.48
C ASP A 57 10.88 1.83 -7.28
N LEU A 58 11.06 3.10 -6.89
CA LEU A 58 9.96 4.06 -6.70
C LEU A 58 9.16 4.28 -7.98
N TYR A 59 9.75 4.03 -9.17
CA TYR A 59 9.02 4.00 -10.45
C TYR A 59 7.96 2.89 -10.54
N GLY A 60 7.96 1.91 -9.62
CA GLY A 60 6.97 0.84 -9.54
C GLY A 60 5.61 1.26 -8.98
N ILE A 61 5.47 2.49 -8.49
CA ILE A 61 4.19 3.04 -8.02
C ILE A 61 3.69 4.05 -9.04
N ASP A 62 2.62 3.70 -9.74
CA ASP A 62 1.95 4.63 -10.65
C ASP A 62 1.11 5.63 -9.83
N GLU A 63 1.59 6.88 -9.78
CA GLU A 63 0.94 7.98 -9.08
C GLU A 63 -0.41 8.35 -9.72
N GLU A 64 -0.65 8.00 -10.99
CA GLU A 64 -1.82 8.42 -11.74
C GLU A 64 -3.07 7.60 -11.42
N TYR A 65 -2.91 6.33 -11.01
CA TYR A 65 -4.03 5.40 -10.78
C TYR A 65 -4.10 4.80 -9.37
N THR A 66 -3.30 5.29 -8.42
CA THR A 66 -3.32 4.82 -7.02
C THR A 66 -4.40 5.54 -6.21
N SER A 67 -5.21 4.79 -5.45
CA SER A 67 -6.27 5.35 -4.61
C SER A 67 -6.24 4.82 -3.18
N PHE A 68 -6.66 5.65 -2.22
CA PHE A 68 -6.91 5.28 -0.83
C PHE A 68 -8.20 5.96 -0.36
N SER A 69 -9.14 5.17 0.14
CA SER A 69 -10.46 5.64 0.58
C SER A 69 -10.92 4.92 1.85
N GLY A 70 -11.87 5.53 2.56
CA GLY A 70 -12.47 4.97 3.77
C GLY A 70 -13.72 5.74 4.17
N PHE A 71 -14.59 5.09 4.94
CA PHE A 71 -15.83 5.65 5.45
C PHE A 71 -16.21 5.02 6.81
N LEU A 72 -17.02 5.72 7.60
CA LEU A 72 -17.54 5.23 8.87
C LEU A 72 -18.71 4.26 8.62
N LEU A 73 -18.67 3.08 9.24
CA LEU A 73 -19.74 2.09 9.12
C LEU A 73 -20.89 2.33 10.12
N TYR A 74 -20.56 2.49 11.41
CA TYR A 74 -21.50 2.69 12.51
C TYR A 74 -20.80 3.23 13.75
#